data_AF-A0A9E5TYZ3-F1
#
_entry.id   AF-A0A9E5TYZ3-F1
#
_cell.length_a   1.000
_cell.length_b   1.000
_cell.length_c   1.000
_cell.angle_alpha   90.00
_cell.angle_beta   90.00
_cell.angle_gamma   90.00
#
_symmetry.space_group_name_H-M   'P 1'
#
loop_
_entity.id
_entity.type
_entity.pdbx_description
1 polymer ?
#
loop_
_entity_poly.entity_id
_entity_poly.type
_entity_poly.pdbx_seq_one_letter_code
_entity_poly.pdbx_strand_id
1 'polypeptide(L)'
;HFPESVASHQEALRHDPDHPMIYWGLALALGPVPNSRSVGLQDDPHGEARQAIERAMELVDNGNEVEQAFVRALYVRFDSDTYPDRDARDQAYLAAARELFEAYPGDPDAGTLLGDAYMITRPGRYYWDEDGNALPGTAEASAALERVMELRPDHPGANHLYIHLYEASNTPEQALGA
;
A
#
# COMPACT_ATOMS: atom_id res chain seq x y z
N HIS A 1 -1.17 10.09 -10.58
CA HIS A 1 -0.17 11.16 -10.50
C HIS A 1 -0.07 11.64 -9.06
N PHE A 2 1.14 11.69 -8.50
CA PHE A 2 1.36 11.98 -7.08
C PHE A 2 0.93 13.40 -6.65
N PRO A 3 1.25 14.48 -7.40
CA PRO A 3 0.90 15.85 -6.99
C PRO A 3 -0.60 16.11 -6.91
N GLU A 4 -1.38 15.58 -7.86
CA GLU A 4 -2.83 15.76 -7.91
C GLU A 4 -3.53 14.99 -6.78
N SER A 5 -2.99 13.82 -6.41
CA SER A 5 -3.49 13.06 -5.24
C SER A 5 -3.28 13.88 -3.95
N VAL A 6 -2.07 14.40 -3.74
CA VAL A 6 -1.74 15.23 -2.58
C VAL A 6 -2.65 16.47 -2.52
N ALA A 7 -2.80 17.19 -3.64
CA ALA A 7 -3.66 18.37 -3.70
C ALA A 7 -5.14 18.05 -3.40
N SER A 8 -5.63 16.89 -3.84
CA SER A 8 -7.02 16.46 -3.58
C SER A 8 -7.26 16.18 -2.10
N HIS A 9 -6.32 15.51 -1.42
CA HIS A 9 -6.43 15.27 0.02
C HIS A 9 -6.29 16.58 0.82
N GLN A 10 -5.38 17.47 0.42
CA GLN A 10 -5.25 18.80 1.02
C GLN A 10 -6.53 19.63 0.91
N GLU A 11 -7.23 19.55 -0.23
CA GLU A 11 -8.54 20.20 -0.38
C GLU A 11 -9.59 19.54 0.51
N ALA A 12 -9.66 18.20 0.57
CA ALA A 12 -10.58 17.48 1.43
C ALA A 12 -10.40 17.85 2.93
N LEU A 13 -9.16 18.04 3.39
CA LEU A 13 -8.85 18.50 4.74
C LEU A 13 -9.41 19.89 5.06
N ARG A 14 -9.70 20.73 4.05
CA ARG A 14 -10.36 22.03 4.30
C ARG A 14 -11.83 21.88 4.68
N HIS A 15 -12.45 20.77 4.28
CA HIS A 15 -13.87 20.49 4.52
C HIS A 15 -14.09 19.59 5.73
N ASP A 16 -13.18 18.64 5.96
CA ASP A 16 -13.27 17.69 7.08
C ASP A 16 -11.90 17.46 7.75
N PRO A 17 -11.38 18.45 8.51
CA PRO A 17 -10.02 18.43 9.05
C PRO A 17 -9.79 17.39 10.16
N ASP A 18 -10.87 16.78 10.66
CA ASP A 18 -10.85 15.84 11.78
C ASP A 18 -11.10 14.38 11.34
N HIS A 19 -11.27 14.12 10.04
CA HIS A 19 -11.46 12.75 9.52
C HIS A 19 -10.12 12.03 9.29
N PRO A 20 -9.86 10.88 9.94
CA PRO A 20 -8.54 10.23 9.89
C PRO A 20 -8.18 9.71 8.50
N MET A 21 -9.16 9.24 7.73
CA MET A 21 -8.91 8.66 6.39
C MET A 21 -8.35 9.66 5.37
N ILE A 22 -8.60 10.96 5.53
CA ILE A 22 -8.04 11.96 4.60
C ILE A 22 -6.53 12.08 4.83
N TYR A 23 -6.09 12.05 6.09
CA TYR A 23 -4.67 12.00 6.43
C TYR A 23 -4.03 10.66 6.07
N TRP A 24 -4.74 9.55 6.24
CA TRP A 24 -4.29 8.23 5.76
C TRP A 24 -3.99 8.23 4.26
N GLY A 25 -4.92 8.76 3.45
CA GLY A 25 -4.75 8.84 1.99
C GLY A 25 -3.64 9.81 1.58
N LEU A 26 -3.48 10.91 2.32
CA LEU A 26 -2.35 11.83 2.15
C LEU A 26 -1.01 11.15 2.46
N ALA A 27 -0.93 10.39 3.55
CA ALA A 27 0.28 9.65 3.91
C ALA A 27 0.64 8.59 2.87
N LEU A 28 -0.36 7.85 2.35
CA LEU A 28 -0.16 6.88 1.28
C LEU A 28 0.34 7.54 -0.01
N ALA A 29 -0.19 8.71 -0.35
CA ALA A 29 0.19 9.46 -1.55
C ALA A 29 1.60 10.08 -1.46
N LEU A 30 2.03 10.49 -0.27
CA LEU A 30 3.35 11.07 -0.01
C LEU A 30 4.44 10.01 0.23
N GLY A 31 4.04 8.81 0.65
CA GLY A 31 4.94 7.71 0.96
C GLY A 31 5.64 7.12 -0.27
N PRO A 32 6.56 6.16 -0.05
CA PRO A 32 7.30 5.54 -1.12
C PRO A 32 6.38 4.74 -2.04
N VAL A 33 6.74 4.61 -3.30
CA VAL A 33 6.13 3.61 -4.21
C VAL A 33 7.21 2.69 -4.78
N PRO A 34 6.84 1.49 -5.29
CA PRO A 34 7.82 0.56 -5.88
C PRO A 34 8.75 1.23 -6.91
N ASN A 35 8.21 2.15 -7.72
CA ASN A 35 8.99 2.89 -8.71
C ASN A 35 10.05 3.81 -8.09
N SER A 36 9.70 4.58 -7.06
CA SER A 36 10.63 5.49 -6.38
C SER A 36 11.75 4.73 -5.68
N ARG A 37 11.43 3.58 -5.07
CA ARG A 37 12.41 2.71 -4.40
C ARG A 37 13.36 2.03 -5.38
N SER A 38 12.89 1.64 -6.56
CA SER A 38 13.74 1.00 -7.58
C SER A 38 14.87 1.88 -8.10
N VAL A 39 14.72 3.20 -8.01
CA VAL A 39 15.73 4.18 -8.42
C VAL A 39 16.44 4.82 -7.22
N GLY A 40 16.20 4.31 -6.00
CA GLY A 40 16.90 4.73 -4.78
C GLY A 40 16.48 6.10 -4.24
N LEU A 41 15.26 6.58 -4.52
CA LEU A 41 14.75 7.79 -3.86
C LEU A 41 14.48 7.52 -2.37
N GLN A 42 14.63 8.57 -1.55
CA GLN A 42 14.27 8.51 -0.14
C GLN A 42 12.75 8.37 0.00
N ASP A 43 12.32 7.50 0.92
CA ASP A 43 10.89 7.16 1.11
C ASP A 43 10.03 8.33 1.59
N ASP A 44 10.59 9.20 2.43
CA ASP A 44 9.92 10.39 2.96
C ASP A 44 10.97 11.48 3.24
N PRO A 45 11.39 12.26 2.21
CA PRO A 45 12.50 13.21 2.32
C PRO A 45 12.22 14.39 3.24
N HIS A 46 10.95 14.71 3.48
CA HIS A 46 10.51 15.86 4.26
C HIS A 46 9.75 15.48 5.55
N GLY A 47 9.52 14.18 5.79
CA GLY A 47 8.78 13.69 6.94
C GLY A 47 7.27 13.95 6.86
N GLU A 48 6.75 14.32 5.69
CA GLU A 48 5.36 14.76 5.50
C GLU A 48 4.40 13.56 5.52
N ALA A 49 4.83 12.40 4.99
CA ALA A 49 4.04 11.18 5.04
C ALA A 49 3.92 10.67 6.47
N ARG A 50 5.03 10.67 7.23
CA ARG A 50 5.03 10.33 8.66
C ARG A 50 4.13 11.28 9.47
N GLN A 51 4.23 12.59 9.26
CA GLN A 51 3.37 13.57 9.93
C GLN A 51 1.89 13.34 9.63
N ALA A 52 1.53 13.04 8.38
CA ALA A 52 0.15 12.77 8.00
C ALA A 52 -0.39 11.51 8.69
N ILE A 53 0.35 10.40 8.71
CA ILE A 53 -0.16 9.17 9.35
C ILE A 53 -0.19 9.27 10.88
N GLU A 54 0.73 10.02 11.50
CA GLU A 54 0.68 10.34 12.93
C GLU A 54 -0.59 11.14 13.25
N ARG A 55 -0.93 12.14 12.41
CA ARG A 55 -2.19 12.89 12.55
C ARG A 55 -3.43 12.01 12.35
N ALA A 56 -3.38 11.05 11.43
CA ALA A 56 -4.45 10.06 11.27
C ALA A 56 -4.63 9.21 12.54
N MET A 57 -3.53 8.79 13.18
CA MET A 57 -3.56 8.05 14.44
C MET A 57 -4.15 8.87 15.60
N GLU A 58 -3.85 10.16 15.69
CA GLU A 58 -4.46 11.06 16.70
C GLU A 58 -5.98 11.18 16.54
N LEU A 59 -6.48 11.09 15.31
CA LEU A 59 -7.89 11.22 14.95
C LEU A 59 -8.59 9.88 14.75
N VAL A 60 -7.92 8.77 15.05
CA VAL A 60 -8.37 7.42 14.68
C VAL A 60 -9.77 7.11 15.23
N ASP A 61 -10.09 7.60 16.43
CA ASP A 61 -11.39 7.37 17.09
C ASP A 61 -12.58 8.08 16.39
N ASN A 62 -12.31 8.99 15.44
CA ASN A 62 -13.34 9.61 14.60
C ASN A 62 -13.75 8.70 13.42
N GLY A 63 -12.96 7.68 13.10
CA GLY A 63 -13.27 6.69 12.06
C GLY A 63 -14.04 5.49 12.61
N ASN A 64 -14.71 4.77 11.71
CA ASN A 64 -15.33 3.48 12.01
C ASN A 64 -14.28 2.35 12.12
N GLU A 65 -14.69 1.16 12.57
CA GLU A 65 -13.78 0.04 12.84
C GLU A 65 -12.84 -0.31 11.67
N VAL A 66 -13.34 -0.30 10.42
CA VAL A 66 -12.50 -0.62 9.25
C VAL A 66 -11.48 0.50 9.00
N GLU A 67 -11.90 1.76 9.09
CA GLU A 67 -11.04 2.92 8.89
C GLU A 67 -9.92 2.94 9.93
N GLN A 68 -10.25 2.63 11.19
CA GLN A 68 -9.27 2.51 12.24
C GLN A 68 -8.24 1.39 11.95
N ALA A 69 -8.68 0.27 11.38
CA ALA A 69 -7.79 -0.81 10.99
C ALA A 69 -6.85 -0.39 9.85
N PHE A 70 -7.36 0.30 8.82
CA PHE A 70 -6.54 0.85 7.73
C PHE A 70 -5.48 1.83 8.23
N VAL A 71 -5.87 2.75 9.13
CA VAL A 71 -4.96 3.72 9.74
C VAL A 71 -3.84 3.02 10.51
N ARG A 72 -4.18 2.06 11.36
CA ARG A 72 -3.19 1.30 12.15
C ARG A 72 -2.26 0.48 11.26
N ALA A 73 -2.78 -0.14 10.19
CA ALA A 73 -1.96 -0.92 9.27
C ALA A 73 -0.94 -0.04 8.52
N LEU A 74 -1.37 1.10 7.98
CA LEU A 74 -0.47 2.00 7.26
C LEU A 74 0.53 2.69 8.20
N TYR A 75 0.17 2.98 9.46
CA TYR A 75 1.08 3.56 10.44
C TYR A 75 2.39 2.78 10.59
N VAL A 76 2.33 1.44 10.59
CA VAL A 76 3.51 0.57 10.74
C VAL A 76 4.58 0.86 9.68
N ARG A 77 4.20 1.27 8.47
CA ARG A 77 5.12 1.63 7.38
C ARG A 77 6.06 2.79 7.74
N PHE A 78 5.60 3.69 8.62
CA PHE A 78 6.29 4.91 9.01
C PHE A 78 6.82 4.88 10.46
N ASP A 79 6.53 3.81 11.22
CA ASP A 79 6.96 3.63 12.61
C ASP A 79 8.46 3.28 12.71
N SER A 80 9.31 4.27 12.45
CA SER A 80 10.75 4.14 12.60
C SER A 80 11.23 4.09 14.05
N ASP A 81 10.36 4.42 14.99
CA ASP A 81 10.68 4.45 16.41
C ASP A 81 10.65 3.02 16.98
N THR A 82 9.66 2.21 16.57
CA THR A 82 9.61 0.77 16.85
C THR A 82 10.52 -0.03 15.91
N TYR A 83 10.52 0.31 14.61
CA TYR A 83 11.27 -0.41 13.57
C TYR A 83 12.29 0.51 12.88
N PRO A 84 13.47 0.74 13.49
CA PRO A 84 14.47 1.65 12.94
C PRO A 84 15.11 1.12 11.65
N ASP A 85 15.22 -0.20 11.52
CA ASP A 85 15.63 -0.85 10.27
C ASP A 85 14.50 -0.82 9.24
N ARG A 86 14.78 -0.32 8.03
CA ARG A 86 13.76 -0.15 6.99
C ARG A 86 13.19 -1.49 6.54
N ASP A 87 14.04 -2.49 6.31
CA ASP A 87 13.59 -3.77 5.78
C ASP A 87 12.73 -4.50 6.82
N ALA A 88 13.10 -4.44 8.11
CA ALA A 88 12.27 -4.93 9.21
C ALA A 88 10.91 -4.20 9.28
N ARG A 89 10.90 -2.87 9.07
CA ARG A 89 9.66 -2.08 9.04
C ARG A 89 8.76 -2.45 7.86
N ASP A 90 9.33 -2.69 6.68
CA ASP A 90 8.57 -3.13 5.51
C ASP A 90 7.95 -4.52 5.74
N GLN A 91 8.68 -5.45 6.38
CA GLN A 91 8.13 -6.75 6.75
C GLN A 91 7.02 -6.63 7.80
N ALA A 92 7.17 -5.74 8.78
CA ALA A 92 6.12 -5.46 9.77
C ALA A 92 4.88 -4.86 9.11
N TYR A 93 5.04 -3.95 8.16
CA TYR A 93 3.94 -3.39 7.38
C TYR A 93 3.24 -4.45 6.53
N LEU A 94 3.99 -5.33 5.86
CA LEU A 94 3.43 -6.47 5.14
C LEU A 94 2.61 -7.39 6.06
N ALA A 95 3.08 -7.65 7.28
CA ALA A 95 2.31 -8.41 8.27
C ALA A 95 1.01 -7.69 8.66
N ALA A 96 1.06 -6.38 8.93
CA ALA A 96 -0.12 -5.59 9.27
C ALA A 96 -1.15 -5.51 8.13
N ALA A 97 -0.69 -5.40 6.87
CA ALA A 97 -1.56 -5.42 5.70
C ALA A 97 -2.21 -6.80 5.48
N ARG A 98 -1.50 -7.89 5.80
CA ARG A 98 -2.06 -9.24 5.79
C ARG A 98 -3.16 -9.41 6.82
N GLU A 99 -2.91 -8.98 8.07
CA GLU A 99 -3.92 -9.01 9.14
C GLU A 99 -5.16 -8.18 8.77
N LEU A 100 -4.99 -7.02 8.13
CA LEU A 100 -6.09 -6.21 7.63
C LEU A 100 -6.93 -6.96 6.58
N PHE A 101 -6.29 -7.59 5.60
CA PHE A 101 -6.99 -8.34 4.57
C PHE A 101 -7.70 -9.58 5.13
N GLU A 102 -7.10 -10.28 6.09
CA GLU A 102 -7.73 -11.41 6.78
C GLU A 102 -8.96 -10.99 7.59
N ALA A 103 -8.91 -9.81 8.22
CA ALA A 103 -10.05 -9.25 8.96
C ALA A 103 -11.17 -8.76 8.03
N TYR A 104 -10.82 -8.21 6.86
CA TYR A 104 -11.76 -7.62 5.90
C TYR A 104 -11.58 -8.18 4.47
N PRO A 105 -11.77 -9.49 4.23
CA PRO A 105 -11.50 -10.12 2.94
C PRO A 105 -12.51 -9.74 1.83
N GLY A 106 -13.57 -9.02 2.21
CA GLY A 106 -14.56 -8.44 1.30
C GLY A 106 -14.29 -6.98 0.95
N ASP A 107 -13.29 -6.34 1.57
CA ASP A 107 -12.91 -4.96 1.28
C ASP A 107 -11.84 -4.95 0.16
N PRO A 108 -12.16 -4.39 -1.03
CA PRO A 108 -11.22 -4.37 -2.14
C PRO A 108 -9.94 -3.56 -1.86
N ASP A 109 -10.02 -2.54 -1.01
CA ASP A 109 -8.87 -1.69 -0.69
C ASP A 109 -7.90 -2.42 0.28
N ALA A 110 -8.40 -3.36 1.10
CA ALA A 110 -7.56 -4.17 1.99
C ALA A 110 -6.67 -5.15 1.22
N GLY A 111 -7.22 -5.83 0.22
CA GLY A 111 -6.45 -6.71 -0.67
C GLY A 111 -5.44 -5.94 -1.54
N THR A 112 -5.83 -4.73 -1.97
CA THR A 112 -4.93 -3.83 -2.71
C THR A 112 -3.75 -3.39 -1.83
N LEU A 113 -3.99 -3.07 -0.54
CA LEU A 113 -2.95 -2.68 0.40
C LEU A 113 -1.96 -3.81 0.69
N LEU A 114 -2.42 -5.07 0.74
CA LEU A 114 -1.55 -6.24 0.86
C LEU A 114 -0.63 -6.38 -0.38
N GLY A 115 -1.18 -6.16 -1.59
CA GLY A 115 -0.38 -6.11 -2.82
C GLY A 115 0.68 -5.01 -2.78
N ASP A 116 0.33 -3.78 -2.39
CA ASP A 116 1.27 -2.66 -2.26
C ASP A 116 2.36 -2.97 -1.23
N ALA A 117 1.97 -3.44 -0.04
CA ALA A 117 2.90 -3.77 1.03
C ALA A 117 3.91 -4.84 0.59
N TYR A 118 3.47 -5.87 -0.14
CA TYR A 118 4.37 -6.86 -0.71
C TYR A 118 5.39 -6.23 -1.67
N MET A 119 4.93 -5.39 -2.60
CA MET A 119 5.82 -4.76 -3.58
C MET A 119 6.85 -3.83 -2.96
N ILE A 120 6.47 -3.15 -1.89
CA ILE A 120 7.35 -2.26 -1.13
C ILE A 120 8.52 -3.02 -0.53
N THR A 121 8.36 -4.29 -0.12
CA THR A 121 9.47 -5.15 0.35
C THR A 121 10.47 -5.54 -0.74
N ARG A 122 10.18 -5.25 -2.02
CA ARG A 122 10.97 -5.65 -3.19
C ARG A 122 11.38 -4.42 -4.01
N PRO A 123 12.32 -3.60 -3.52
CA PRO A 123 12.69 -2.34 -4.18
C PRO A 123 13.14 -2.52 -5.64
N GLY A 124 13.69 -3.68 -6.03
CA GLY A 124 14.08 -3.96 -7.42
C GLY A 124 12.92 -4.23 -8.39
N ARG A 125 11.65 -4.27 -7.94
CA ARG A 125 10.47 -4.74 -8.70
C ARG A 125 10.62 -6.16 -9.26
N TYR A 126 11.43 -6.99 -8.62
CA TYR A 126 11.51 -8.41 -8.93
C TYR A 126 10.56 -9.17 -8.00
N TYR A 127 9.54 -9.79 -8.60
CA TYR A 127 8.58 -10.66 -7.91
C TYR A 127 8.72 -12.13 -8.37
N TRP A 128 9.51 -12.33 -9.42
CA TRP A 128 9.85 -13.62 -10.02
C TRP A 128 11.37 -13.66 -10.14
N ASP A 129 11.96 -14.84 -10.00
CA ASP A 129 13.38 -15.04 -10.29
C ASP A 129 13.64 -15.17 -11.81
N GLU A 130 14.91 -15.27 -12.20
CA GLU A 130 15.32 -15.37 -13.61
C GLU A 130 14.81 -16.64 -14.30
N ASP A 131 14.51 -17.69 -13.53
CA ASP A 131 13.93 -18.94 -14.03
C ASP A 131 12.38 -18.88 -14.12
N GLY A 132 11.78 -17.77 -13.64
CA GLY A 132 10.34 -17.53 -13.63
C GLY A 132 9.62 -18.13 -12.42
N ASN A 133 10.33 -18.51 -11.36
CA ASN A 133 9.71 -18.97 -10.13
C ASN A 133 9.24 -17.76 -9.30
N ALA A 134 8.05 -17.89 -8.71
CA ALA A 134 7.53 -16.90 -7.77
C ALA A 134 8.46 -16.75 -6.55
N LEU A 135 8.87 -15.52 -6.25
CA LEU A 135 9.57 -15.23 -5.00
C LEU A 135 8.62 -15.38 -3.80
N PRO A 136 9.15 -15.58 -2.57
CA PRO A 136 8.32 -15.65 -1.37
C PRO A 136 7.42 -14.41 -1.25
N GLY A 137 6.12 -14.64 -1.10
CA GLY A 137 5.08 -13.60 -1.01
C GLY A 137 4.36 -13.30 -2.34
N THR A 138 4.93 -13.64 -3.50
CA THR A 138 4.33 -13.33 -4.81
C THR A 138 2.97 -14.01 -5.00
N ALA A 139 2.86 -15.30 -4.66
CA ALA A 139 1.60 -16.03 -4.80
C ALA A 139 0.49 -15.47 -3.89
N GLU A 140 0.86 -15.01 -2.69
CA GLU A 140 -0.08 -14.37 -1.76
C GLU A 140 -0.56 -13.02 -2.28
N ALA A 141 0.35 -12.18 -2.75
CA ALA A 141 0.00 -10.89 -3.35
C ALA A 141 -0.86 -11.06 -4.60
N SER A 142 -0.55 -12.05 -5.46
CA SER A 142 -1.36 -12.38 -6.64
C SER A 142 -2.79 -12.75 -6.23
N ALA A 143 -2.94 -13.69 -5.28
CA ALA A 143 -4.24 -14.14 -4.82
C ALA A 143 -5.07 -13.01 -4.18
N ALA A 144 -4.42 -12.11 -3.43
CA ALA A 144 -5.08 -10.94 -2.85
C ALA A 144 -5.60 -9.98 -3.95
N LEU A 145 -4.78 -9.69 -4.97
CA LEU A 145 -5.17 -8.81 -6.07
C LEU A 145 -6.23 -9.44 -6.98
N GLU A 146 -6.12 -10.74 -7.28
CA GLU A 146 -7.14 -11.51 -7.99
C GLU A 146 -8.48 -11.47 -7.26
N ARG A 147 -8.46 -11.63 -5.93
CA ARG A 147 -9.67 -11.51 -5.11
C ARG A 147 -10.29 -10.12 -5.20
N VAL A 148 -9.48 -9.07 -5.25
CA VAL A 148 -9.96 -7.71 -5.46
C VAL A 148 -10.61 -7.56 -6.84
N MET A 149 -9.99 -8.09 -7.90
CA MET A 149 -10.54 -8.03 -9.26
C MET A 149 -11.83 -8.85 -9.41
N GLU A 150 -12.02 -9.93 -8.64
CA GLU A 150 -13.31 -10.63 -8.57
C GLU A 150 -14.42 -9.78 -7.92
N LEU A 151 -14.08 -9.04 -6.86
CA LEU A 151 -15.02 -8.21 -6.09
C LEU A 151 -15.35 -6.89 -6.79
N ARG A 152 -14.32 -6.26 -7.37
CA ARG A 152 -14.35 -4.94 -7.99
C ARG A 152 -13.43 -4.92 -9.22
N PRO A 153 -13.89 -5.44 -10.38
CA PRO A 153 -13.07 -5.58 -11.58
C PRO A 153 -12.47 -4.26 -12.10
N ASP A 154 -13.07 -3.12 -11.78
CA ASP A 154 -12.63 -1.78 -12.19
C ASP A 154 -11.75 -1.08 -11.13
N HIS A 155 -11.22 -1.80 -10.14
CA HIS A 155 -10.38 -1.23 -9.09
C HIS A 155 -9.05 -0.71 -9.65
N PRO A 156 -8.81 0.61 -9.69
CA PRO A 156 -7.62 1.15 -10.35
C PRO A 156 -6.33 0.72 -9.66
N GLY A 157 -6.31 0.72 -8.32
CA GLY A 157 -5.18 0.25 -7.52
C GLY A 157 -4.81 -1.21 -7.79
N ALA A 158 -5.76 -2.14 -7.65
CA ALA A 158 -5.48 -3.55 -7.86
C ALA A 158 -5.05 -3.88 -9.29
N ASN A 159 -5.74 -3.35 -10.30
CA ASN A 159 -5.38 -3.59 -11.70
C ASN A 159 -3.96 -3.08 -12.00
N HIS A 160 -3.63 -1.88 -11.52
CA HIS A 160 -2.28 -1.31 -11.67
C HIS A 160 -1.20 -2.16 -10.99
N LEU A 161 -1.43 -2.58 -9.75
CA LEU A 161 -0.48 -3.44 -9.02
C LEU A 161 -0.37 -4.83 -9.67
N TYR A 162 -1.46 -5.38 -10.18
CA TYR A 162 -1.44 -6.69 -10.83
C TYR A 162 -0.57 -6.68 -12.10
N ILE A 163 -0.65 -5.60 -12.88
CA ILE A 163 0.26 -5.38 -14.02
C ILE A 163 1.72 -5.36 -13.53
N HIS A 164 2.05 -4.57 -12.51
CA HIS A 164 3.40 -4.54 -11.95
C HIS A 164 3.86 -5.92 -11.47
N LEU A 165 2.96 -6.72 -10.89
CA LEU A 165 3.30 -8.04 -10.36
C LEU A 165 3.76 -8.98 -11.48
N TYR A 166 3.13 -8.91 -12.65
CA TYR A 166 3.37 -9.83 -13.77
C TYR A 166 4.25 -9.26 -14.89
N GLU A 167 4.53 -7.95 -14.94
CA GLU A 167 5.25 -7.31 -16.06
C GLU A 167 6.65 -7.91 -16.33
N ALA A 168 7.32 -8.38 -15.28
CA ALA A 168 8.63 -9.01 -15.34
C ALA A 168 8.59 -10.55 -15.20
N SER A 169 7.40 -11.16 -15.23
CA SER A 169 7.22 -12.62 -15.13
C SER A 169 7.44 -13.31 -16.48
N ASN A 170 7.49 -14.65 -16.47
CA ASN A 170 7.44 -15.47 -17.69
C ASN A 170 6.02 -15.65 -18.25
N THR A 171 5.00 -15.08 -17.61
CA THR A 171 3.59 -15.13 -18.02
C THR A 171 2.93 -13.75 -17.94
N PRO A 172 3.47 -12.70 -18.58
CA PRO A 172 2.91 -11.35 -18.52
C PRO A 172 1.48 -11.28 -19.06
N GLU A 173 1.05 -12.24 -19.90
CA GLU A 173 -0.30 -12.35 -20.41
C GLU A 173 -1.38 -12.54 -19.34
N GLN A 174 -1.01 -12.97 -18.13
CA GLN A 174 -1.93 -13.06 -16.99
C GLN A 174 -2.55 -11.68 -16.66
N ALA A 175 -1.82 -10.59 -16.91
CA ALA A 175 -2.29 -9.23 -16.63
C ALA A 175 -3.13 -8.59 -17.76
N LEU A 176 -3.41 -9.30 -18.86
CA LEU A 176 -4.17 -8.72 -20.00
C LEU A 176 -5.63 -8.39 -19.67
N GLY A 177 -6.21 -9.03 -18.66
CA GLY A 177 -7.59 -8.84 -18.23
C GLY A 177 -7.76 -7.80 -17.12
N ALA A 178 -6.67 -7.22 -16.62
CA ALA A 178 -6.67 -6.13 -15.64
C ALA A 178 -7.03 -4.78 -16.29
#